data_AF-A0A3D1H2L8-F1
#
_entry.id   AF-A0A3D1H2L8-F1
#
_cell.length_a   1.000
_cell.length_b   1.000
_cell.length_c   1.000
_cell.angle_alpha   90.00
_cell.angle_beta   90.00
_cell.angle_gamma   90.00
#
_symmetry.space_group_name_H-M   'P 1'
#
loop_
_entity.id
_entity.type
_entity.pdbx_description
1 polymer ?
#
loop_
_entity_poly.entity_id
_entity_poly.type
_entity_poly.pdbx_seq_one_letter_code
_entity_poly.pdbx_strand_id
1 'polypeptide(L)'
;MTLVFNNLSLKFRKLLVTILLVTIGVTLSNNTCFAQSKSNKGKDFWVGYMLHYSGNSAGHSLYITSDSATTGTVSVPGQSWSKTFSITANSVTVVTIPASVVYNSCSDCITTRGVHITAAKDVVVYSHQYLGNQSDATLVLPTRTLGKDYYTMGYIQANATGGTGKNVFAIIAVKDNTKVRITPTQALTKNGGGTLAANTPYEITLDEGELYQGFAASSTPSVSDLTGTHIEVIDTGANANCRTIAVFSGSSYTPINAGCTGGIASGDNLYEQMYATNSWGNRFILVPALGRVSDNFRFVASQDNTEVIVFQAAGAPFSYYINKGEFAQLSDESAIRYVIATKPIMVGQFQKTARCDGNTNSMGDPSMTILNPLEQTLTDITLYSSQYFD
;
A
#
# COMPACT_ATOMS: atom_id res chain seq x y z
N MET A 1 33.75 -26.62 -64.52
CA MET A 1 33.97 -27.05 -63.11
C MET A 1 33.53 -25.93 -62.16
N THR A 2 32.27 -25.46 -62.27
CA THR A 2 31.84 -24.21 -61.60
C THR A 2 30.35 -24.21 -61.21
N LEU A 3 29.76 -25.40 -61.02
CA LEU A 3 28.34 -25.54 -60.62
C LEU A 3 28.13 -26.48 -59.42
N VAL A 4 29.19 -27.12 -58.90
CA VAL A 4 29.08 -28.09 -57.79
C VAL A 4 29.38 -27.45 -56.42
N PHE A 5 30.05 -26.30 -56.36
CA PHE A 5 30.43 -25.67 -55.09
C PHE A 5 29.35 -24.77 -54.44
N ASN A 6 28.32 -24.33 -55.18
CA ASN A 6 27.27 -23.46 -54.61
C ASN A 6 26.18 -24.19 -53.83
N ASN A 7 25.90 -25.46 -54.15
CA ASN A 7 24.84 -26.22 -53.48
C ASN A 7 25.26 -26.79 -52.12
N LEU A 8 26.57 -26.98 -51.88
CA LEU A 8 27.08 -27.42 -50.59
C LEU A 8 26.95 -26.29 -49.54
N SER A 9 27.17 -25.02 -49.93
CA SER A 9 27.09 -23.87 -49.03
C SER A 9 25.65 -23.57 -48.60
N LEU A 10 24.67 -23.79 -49.47
CA LEU A 10 23.25 -23.56 -49.16
C LEU A 10 22.70 -24.61 -48.19
N LYS A 11 23.06 -25.89 -48.37
CA LYS A 11 22.67 -26.98 -47.45
C LYS A 11 23.32 -26.80 -46.07
N PHE A 12 24.58 -26.36 -46.02
CA PHE A 12 25.29 -26.10 -44.77
C PHE A 12 24.71 -24.89 -44.01
N ARG A 13 24.32 -23.82 -44.73
CA ARG A 13 23.61 -22.66 -44.15
C ARG A 13 22.23 -23.04 -43.62
N LYS A 14 21.46 -23.87 -44.34
CA LYS A 14 20.17 -24.36 -43.86
C LYS A 14 20.32 -25.21 -42.60
N LEU A 15 21.33 -26.10 -42.56
CA LEU A 15 21.62 -26.90 -41.37
C LEU A 15 22.01 -26.04 -40.16
N LEU A 16 22.86 -25.02 -40.35
CA LEU A 16 23.23 -24.06 -39.30
C LEU A 16 22.03 -23.26 -38.79
N VAL A 17 21.14 -22.80 -39.68
CA VAL A 17 19.91 -22.10 -39.30
C VAL A 17 18.95 -23.03 -38.57
N THR A 18 18.82 -24.28 -38.99
CA THR A 18 18.01 -25.28 -38.27
C THR A 18 18.59 -25.59 -36.89
N ILE A 19 19.92 -25.75 -36.78
CA ILE A 19 20.59 -25.95 -35.48
C ILE A 19 20.39 -24.74 -34.57
N LEU A 20 20.51 -23.52 -35.10
CA LEU A 20 20.29 -22.28 -34.35
C LEU A 20 18.83 -22.13 -33.88
N LEU A 21 17.85 -22.44 -34.74
CA LEU A 21 16.43 -22.41 -34.40
C LEU A 21 16.07 -23.49 -33.36
N VAL A 22 16.68 -24.67 -33.45
CA VAL A 22 16.49 -25.74 -32.45
C VAL A 22 17.16 -25.38 -31.13
N THR A 23 18.35 -24.75 -31.13
CA THR A 23 18.99 -24.29 -29.88
C THR A 23 18.21 -23.15 -29.22
N ILE A 24 17.66 -22.21 -30.00
CA ILE A 24 16.77 -21.16 -29.48
C ILE A 24 15.46 -21.76 -28.93
N GLY A 25 14.89 -22.76 -29.60
CA GLY A 25 13.69 -23.47 -29.12
C GLY A 25 13.92 -24.26 -27.82
N VAL A 26 15.11 -24.84 -27.64
CA VAL A 26 15.48 -25.62 -26.44
C VAL A 26 15.88 -24.71 -25.27
N THR A 27 16.44 -23.52 -25.52
CA THR A 27 16.72 -22.55 -24.44
C THR A 27 15.47 -21.78 -23.97
N LEU A 28 14.45 -21.65 -24.83
CA LEU A 28 13.17 -21.01 -24.46
C LEU A 28 12.19 -21.94 -23.71
N SER A 29 12.37 -23.27 -23.78
CA SER A 29 11.45 -24.25 -23.17
C SER A 29 11.77 -24.62 -21.71
N ASN A 30 12.91 -24.18 -21.17
CA ASN A 30 13.33 -24.48 -19.79
C ASN A 30 13.16 -23.32 -18.80
N ASN A 31 12.55 -22.20 -19.21
CA ASN A 31 12.15 -21.16 -18.27
C ASN A 31 10.70 -21.42 -17.84
N THR A 32 10.52 -22.32 -16.87
CA THR A 32 9.34 -22.26 -16.01
C THR A 32 9.42 -20.95 -15.22
N CYS A 33 8.97 -19.87 -15.83
CA CYS A 33 8.70 -18.64 -15.11
C CYS A 33 7.49 -18.94 -14.23
N PHE A 34 7.72 -19.12 -12.93
CA PHE A 34 6.64 -19.02 -11.98
C PHE A 34 6.10 -17.60 -12.10
N ALA A 35 4.90 -17.46 -12.67
CA ALA A 35 4.12 -16.26 -12.47
C ALA A 35 3.99 -16.08 -10.96
N GLN A 36 4.76 -15.18 -10.38
CA GLN A 36 4.65 -14.89 -8.96
C GLN A 36 3.30 -14.22 -8.76
N SER A 37 2.32 -14.97 -8.25
CA SER A 37 1.09 -14.36 -7.76
C SER A 37 1.51 -13.38 -6.67
N LYS A 38 1.12 -12.12 -6.79
CA LYS A 38 1.23 -11.16 -5.68
C LYS A 38 0.37 -11.72 -4.54
N SER A 39 1.04 -12.19 -3.50
CA SER A 39 0.41 -12.78 -2.32
C SER A 39 0.77 -11.93 -1.12
N ASN A 40 -0.19 -11.76 -0.22
CA ASN A 40 0.05 -11.18 1.10
C ASN A 40 0.81 -12.11 2.06
N LYS A 41 1.00 -13.39 1.67
CA LYS A 41 1.82 -14.36 2.39
C LYS A 41 3.27 -14.22 1.93
N GLY A 42 4.22 -14.24 2.85
CA GLY A 42 5.65 -14.12 2.53
C GLY A 42 6.56 -14.34 3.72
N LYS A 43 7.87 -14.14 3.53
CA LYS A 43 8.89 -14.40 4.57
C LYS A 43 9.66 -13.16 5.01
N ASP A 44 9.47 -12.04 4.31
CA ASP A 44 10.30 -10.85 4.42
C ASP A 44 9.40 -9.63 4.21
N PHE A 45 9.40 -8.72 5.19
CA PHE A 45 8.49 -7.56 5.23
C PHE A 45 9.18 -6.36 5.85
N TRP A 46 8.77 -5.17 5.42
CA TRP A 46 9.15 -3.91 6.05
C TRP A 46 7.90 -3.13 6.49
N VAL A 47 7.93 -2.61 7.71
CA VAL A 47 6.84 -1.83 8.31
C VAL A 47 7.36 -0.49 8.82
N GLY A 48 6.60 0.57 8.53
CA GLY A 48 6.87 1.91 9.02
C GLY A 48 5.69 2.41 9.83
N TYR A 49 5.96 2.87 11.04
CA TYR A 49 4.96 3.56 11.86
C TYR A 49 5.07 5.06 11.62
N MET A 50 3.91 5.70 11.46
CA MET A 50 3.84 7.12 11.11
C MET A 50 3.65 7.99 12.37
N LEU A 51 3.65 9.30 12.20
CA LEU A 51 3.23 10.25 13.21
C LEU A 51 1.84 9.85 13.74
N HIS A 52 1.73 9.74 15.06
CA HIS A 52 0.47 9.59 15.78
C HIS A 52 0.21 10.84 16.61
N TYR A 53 -1.03 11.33 16.63
CA TYR A 53 -1.37 12.57 17.33
C TYR A 53 -1.02 12.54 18.82
N SER A 54 -1.19 11.38 19.46
CA SER A 54 -0.86 11.18 20.88
C SER A 54 0.63 10.98 21.19
N GLY A 55 1.50 11.16 20.20
CA GLY A 55 2.94 11.12 20.41
C GLY A 55 3.48 9.73 20.74
N ASN A 56 4.57 9.72 21.51
CA ASN A 56 5.27 8.51 21.96
C ASN A 56 4.46 7.63 22.95
N SER A 57 3.23 8.03 23.28
CA SER A 57 2.32 7.19 24.07
C SER A 57 1.63 6.12 23.21
N ALA A 58 1.64 6.26 21.88
CA ALA A 58 1.05 5.29 20.98
C ALA A 58 1.72 3.91 21.10
N GLY A 59 0.90 2.87 21.11
CA GLY A 59 1.29 1.47 21.01
C GLY A 59 1.52 1.07 19.56
N HIS A 60 2.44 0.12 19.38
CA HIS A 60 2.87 -0.39 18.08
C HIS A 60 2.95 -1.91 18.18
N SER A 61 2.08 -2.62 17.47
CA SER A 61 2.02 -4.09 17.53
C SER A 61 1.91 -4.71 16.14
N LEU A 62 2.60 -5.83 15.98
CA LEU A 62 2.46 -6.70 14.83
C LEU A 62 1.65 -7.93 15.20
N TYR A 63 0.69 -8.29 14.36
CA TYR A 63 -0.06 -9.55 14.44
C TYR A 63 0.41 -10.44 13.30
N ILE A 64 1.06 -11.55 13.65
CA ILE A 64 1.72 -12.43 12.68
C ILE A 64 1.04 -13.79 12.73
N THR A 65 0.63 -14.28 11.57
CA THR A 65 -0.12 -15.54 11.44
C THR A 65 0.49 -16.44 10.37
N SER A 66 0.25 -17.75 10.47
CA SER A 66 0.64 -18.71 9.44
C SER A 66 -0.23 -19.96 9.54
N ASP A 67 -0.47 -20.63 8.41
CA ASP A 67 -1.08 -21.97 8.37
C ASP A 67 -0.12 -23.07 8.84
N SER A 68 1.15 -22.72 9.08
CA SER A 68 2.22 -23.64 9.43
C SER A 68 2.93 -23.19 10.69
N ALA A 69 3.34 -24.15 11.53
CA ALA A 69 4.24 -23.84 12.62
C ALA A 69 5.58 -23.32 12.06
N THR A 70 6.00 -22.15 12.53
CA THR A 70 7.19 -21.43 12.06
C THR A 70 7.78 -20.53 13.14
N THR A 71 9.01 -20.09 12.92
CA THR A 71 9.69 -19.07 13.72
C THR A 71 10.08 -17.89 12.84
N GLY A 72 10.42 -16.79 13.49
CA GLY A 72 10.92 -15.60 12.82
C GLY A 72 11.48 -14.58 13.80
N THR A 73 11.87 -13.43 13.26
CA THR A 73 12.45 -12.32 13.98
C THR A 73 11.82 -11.03 13.53
N VAL A 74 11.41 -10.19 14.48
CA VAL A 74 11.11 -8.77 14.26
C VAL A 74 12.32 -7.98 14.74
N SER A 75 12.85 -7.10 13.92
CA SER A 75 13.98 -6.24 14.27
C SER A 75 13.76 -4.80 13.82
N VAL A 76 14.45 -3.87 14.49
CA VAL A 76 14.61 -2.48 14.04
C VAL A 76 16.11 -2.24 14.00
N PRO A 77 16.78 -2.60 12.89
CA PRO A 77 18.24 -2.71 12.84
C PRO A 77 18.96 -1.45 13.29
N GLY A 78 18.53 -0.28 12.80
CA GLY A 78 19.14 1.00 13.14
C GLY A 78 18.81 1.52 14.54
N GLN A 79 18.05 0.78 15.34
CA GLN A 79 17.77 1.04 16.75
C GLN A 79 18.33 -0.05 17.66
N SER A 80 19.09 -1.02 17.12
CA SER A 80 19.66 -2.16 17.87
C SER A 80 18.62 -2.94 18.67
N TRP A 81 17.38 -3.04 18.17
CA TRP A 81 16.30 -3.77 18.82
C TRP A 81 15.90 -4.98 17.98
N SER A 82 15.67 -6.12 18.64
CA SER A 82 15.09 -7.30 18.01
C SER A 82 14.34 -8.17 19.00
N LYS A 83 13.39 -8.96 18.49
CA LYS A 83 12.63 -9.96 19.24
C LYS A 83 12.31 -11.13 18.34
N THR A 84 12.68 -12.33 18.77
CA THR A 84 12.27 -13.57 18.10
C THR A 84 10.83 -13.92 18.44
N PHE A 85 10.17 -14.64 17.54
CA PHE A 85 8.82 -15.15 17.75
C PHE A 85 8.68 -16.57 17.21
N SER A 86 7.68 -17.27 17.73
CA SER A 86 7.20 -18.56 17.20
C SER A 86 5.71 -18.48 16.96
N ILE A 87 5.25 -19.18 15.93
CA ILE A 87 3.85 -19.26 15.55
C ILE A 87 3.44 -20.72 15.61
N THR A 88 2.38 -20.99 16.37
CA THR A 88 1.65 -22.25 16.24
C THR A 88 0.77 -22.14 15.01
N ALA A 89 0.70 -23.20 14.19
CA ALA A 89 -0.13 -23.22 12.98
C ALA A 89 -1.56 -22.74 13.27
N ASN A 90 -2.11 -21.92 12.38
CA ASN A 90 -3.45 -21.34 12.44
C ASN A 90 -3.70 -20.47 13.69
N SER A 91 -2.63 -19.96 14.32
CA SER A 91 -2.71 -19.05 15.46
C SER A 91 -2.10 -17.69 15.14
N VAL A 92 -2.47 -16.68 15.94
CA VAL A 92 -1.90 -15.34 15.89
C VAL A 92 -0.83 -15.19 16.96
N THR A 93 0.35 -14.72 16.58
CA THR A 93 1.40 -14.29 17.51
C THR A 93 1.50 -12.77 17.48
N VAL A 94 1.43 -12.14 18.64
CA VAL A 94 1.53 -10.68 18.79
C VAL A 94 2.95 -10.28 19.20
N VAL A 95 3.53 -9.35 18.46
CA VAL A 95 4.83 -8.75 18.78
C VAL A 95 4.67 -7.25 18.96
N THR A 96 4.67 -6.79 20.21
CA THR A 96 4.69 -5.36 20.55
C THR A 96 6.09 -4.80 20.48
N ILE A 97 6.24 -3.63 19.85
CA ILE A 97 7.52 -2.93 19.67
C ILE A 97 7.49 -1.66 20.55
N PRO A 98 8.54 -1.38 21.34
CA PRO A 98 8.56 -0.19 22.18
C PRO A 98 8.46 1.10 21.35
N ALA A 99 7.64 2.07 21.79
CA ALA A 99 7.48 3.34 21.09
C ALA A 99 8.81 4.10 20.92
N SER A 100 9.72 4.01 21.90
CA SER A 100 11.07 4.60 21.81
C SER A 100 11.89 4.10 20.60
N VAL A 101 11.59 2.90 20.10
CA VAL A 101 12.26 2.26 18.97
C VAL A 101 11.63 2.68 17.63
N VAL A 102 10.31 2.75 17.51
CA VAL A 102 9.65 2.90 16.20
C VAL A 102 8.92 4.21 15.97
N TYR A 103 8.54 4.95 17.02
CA TYR A 103 7.74 6.15 16.87
C TYR A 103 8.49 7.25 16.10
N ASN A 104 7.85 7.82 15.08
CA ASN A 104 8.42 8.87 14.25
C ASN A 104 7.58 10.15 14.26
N SER A 105 8.11 11.22 14.85
CA SER A 105 7.46 12.54 14.89
C SER A 105 8.01 13.56 13.89
N CYS A 106 8.98 13.18 13.06
CA CYS A 106 9.72 14.10 12.21
C CYS A 106 9.10 14.16 10.81
N SER A 107 8.90 15.36 10.25
CA SER A 107 8.56 15.55 8.83
C SER A 107 9.77 16.04 8.08
N ASP A 108 9.97 15.53 6.87
CA ASP A 108 11.13 15.77 6.04
C ASP A 108 12.44 15.31 6.71
N CYS A 109 12.41 14.10 7.27
CA CYS A 109 13.53 13.50 7.97
C CYS A 109 13.70 12.04 7.58
N ILE A 110 14.95 11.63 7.44
CA ILE A 110 15.34 10.23 7.31
C ILE A 110 15.67 9.73 8.71
N THR A 111 15.09 8.60 9.10
CA THR A 111 15.27 7.97 10.41
C THR A 111 15.54 6.48 10.23
N THR A 112 16.23 5.86 11.17
CA THR A 112 16.56 4.43 11.09
C THR A 112 15.56 3.55 11.84
N ARG A 113 14.26 3.86 11.67
CA ARG A 113 13.13 3.29 12.44
C ARG A 113 12.31 2.24 11.67
N GLY A 114 12.77 1.81 10.50
CA GLY A 114 12.12 0.74 9.74
C GLY A 114 12.12 -0.58 10.51
N VAL A 115 10.96 -1.23 10.58
CA VAL A 115 10.81 -2.54 11.21
C VAL A 115 10.95 -3.63 10.15
N HIS A 116 11.89 -4.54 10.34
CA HIS A 116 12.11 -5.69 9.48
C HIS A 116 11.53 -6.95 10.11
N ILE A 117 10.78 -7.73 9.34
CA ILE A 117 10.21 -9.00 9.78
C ILE A 117 10.72 -10.09 8.84
N THR A 118 11.36 -11.10 9.41
CA THR A 118 11.80 -12.31 8.69
C THR A 118 11.20 -13.56 9.32
N ALA A 119 10.85 -14.56 8.51
CA ALA A 119 10.33 -15.83 8.98
C ALA A 119 10.87 -17.02 8.18
N ALA A 120 10.96 -18.19 8.81
CA ALA A 120 11.44 -19.42 8.17
C ALA A 120 10.46 -19.95 7.10
N LYS A 121 9.15 -19.82 7.35
CA LYS A 121 8.06 -20.16 6.44
C LYS A 121 7.18 -18.94 6.19
N ASP A 122 6.32 -19.05 5.18
CA ASP A 122 5.42 -17.96 4.79
C ASP A 122 4.45 -17.61 5.92
N VAL A 123 4.39 -16.34 6.27
CA VAL A 123 3.49 -15.73 7.26
C VAL A 123 2.66 -14.63 6.61
N VAL A 124 1.58 -14.22 7.26
CA VAL A 124 0.85 -12.97 6.98
C VAL A 124 1.07 -12.04 8.16
N VAL A 125 1.36 -10.78 7.88
CA VAL A 125 1.66 -9.75 8.88
C VAL A 125 0.62 -8.64 8.80
N TYR A 126 0.09 -8.25 9.95
CA TYR A 126 -0.70 -7.03 10.12
C TYR A 126 0.05 -6.08 11.07
N SER A 127 0.05 -4.79 10.76
CA SER A 127 0.64 -3.75 11.60
C SER A 127 -0.45 -2.89 12.19
N HIS A 128 -0.34 -2.55 13.47
CA HIS A 128 -1.35 -1.83 14.22
C HIS A 128 -0.70 -0.70 15.03
N GLN A 129 -1.21 0.50 14.84
CA GLN A 129 -0.82 1.69 15.59
C GLN A 129 -2.03 2.20 16.36
N TYR A 130 -1.90 2.39 17.67
CA TYR A 130 -3.06 2.70 18.52
C TYR A 130 -2.73 3.48 19.79
N LEU A 131 -3.69 4.24 20.31
CA LEU A 131 -3.79 4.66 21.70
C LEU A 131 -5.26 4.75 22.16
N GLY A 132 -5.63 3.93 23.15
CA GLY A 132 -6.99 3.97 23.71
C GLY A 132 -8.03 3.58 22.66
N ASN A 133 -8.90 4.53 22.30
CA ASN A 133 -9.90 4.40 21.24
C ASN A 133 -9.49 5.08 19.93
N GLN A 134 -8.20 5.29 19.71
CA GLN A 134 -7.66 5.69 18.41
C GLN A 134 -6.79 4.52 17.95
N SER A 135 -7.16 3.84 16.89
CA SER A 135 -6.40 2.75 16.31
C SER A 135 -6.70 2.57 14.83
N ASP A 136 -5.68 2.26 14.04
CA ASP A 136 -5.89 1.70 12.71
C ASP A 136 -4.81 0.66 12.39
N ALA A 137 -5.14 -0.27 11.50
CA ALA A 137 -4.28 -1.41 11.20
C ALA A 137 -4.29 -1.77 9.73
N THR A 138 -3.10 -2.04 9.21
CA THR A 138 -2.88 -2.40 7.80
C THR A 138 -2.42 -3.84 7.65
N LEU A 139 -2.85 -4.48 6.56
CA LEU A 139 -2.15 -5.64 6.03
C LEU A 139 -0.76 -5.21 5.55
N VAL A 140 0.27 -6.00 5.85
CA VAL A 140 1.64 -5.72 5.43
C VAL A 140 2.02 -6.62 4.26
N LEU A 141 2.45 -5.99 3.17
CA LEU A 141 2.84 -6.64 1.94
C LEU A 141 4.28 -7.18 2.01
N PRO A 142 4.53 -8.43 1.59
CA PRO A 142 5.88 -8.97 1.49
C PRO A 142 6.77 -8.15 0.54
N THR A 143 8.06 -8.07 0.80
CA THR A 143 9.00 -7.27 -0.01
C THR A 143 9.00 -7.62 -1.49
N ARG A 144 8.81 -8.91 -1.82
CA ARG A 144 8.66 -9.38 -3.22
C ARG A 144 7.48 -8.79 -3.99
N THR A 145 6.49 -8.23 -3.29
CA THR A 145 5.29 -7.64 -3.91
C THR A 145 5.35 -6.12 -4.03
N LEU A 146 6.36 -5.50 -3.42
CA LEU A 146 6.60 -4.06 -3.49
C LEU A 146 6.99 -3.65 -4.92
N GLY A 147 6.86 -2.36 -5.18
CA GLY A 147 7.12 -1.76 -6.48
C GLY A 147 7.92 -0.47 -6.33
N LYS A 148 7.80 0.37 -7.36
CA LYS A 148 8.58 1.58 -7.51
C LYS A 148 7.75 2.84 -7.61
N ASP A 149 6.47 2.73 -7.88
CA ASP A 149 5.61 3.85 -8.26
C ASP A 149 4.33 3.76 -7.44
N TYR A 150 4.05 4.82 -6.68
CA TYR A 150 3.01 4.86 -5.68
C TYR A 150 2.31 6.21 -5.67
N TYR A 151 1.04 6.15 -5.28
CA TYR A 151 0.27 7.31 -4.87
C TYR A 151 -0.13 7.15 -3.42
N THR A 152 -0.07 8.24 -2.67
CA THR A 152 -0.65 8.30 -1.33
C THR A 152 -2.17 8.46 -1.39
N MET A 153 -2.83 8.02 -0.33
CA MET A 153 -4.24 8.26 -0.11
C MET A 153 -4.45 8.56 1.37
N GLY A 154 -5.23 9.59 1.66
CA GLY A 154 -5.64 9.92 3.01
C GLY A 154 -6.99 10.61 3.00
N TYR A 155 -7.20 11.55 3.91
CA TYR A 155 -8.41 12.36 3.97
C TYR A 155 -8.09 13.79 4.38
N ILE A 156 -9.04 14.71 4.16
CA ILE A 156 -8.97 16.07 4.70
C ILE A 156 -8.86 16.01 6.23
N GLN A 157 -8.09 16.93 6.80
CA GLN A 157 -7.92 17.02 8.26
C GLN A 157 -8.93 17.99 8.84
N ALA A 158 -9.42 17.68 10.03
CA ALA A 158 -10.25 18.56 10.84
C ALA A 158 -9.75 18.53 12.29
N ASN A 159 -10.07 19.58 13.05
CA ASN A 159 -9.59 19.73 14.43
C ASN A 159 -10.06 18.58 15.33
N ALA A 160 -9.11 17.99 16.04
CA ALA A 160 -9.39 17.12 17.17
C ALA A 160 -9.72 17.97 18.40
N THR A 161 -10.38 17.38 19.39
CA THR A 161 -10.36 17.93 20.75
C THR A 161 -8.93 17.85 21.31
N GLY A 162 -8.24 19.00 21.37
CA GLY A 162 -6.91 19.13 22.00
C GLY A 162 -5.73 19.42 21.05
N GLY A 163 -5.95 19.46 19.74
CA GLY A 163 -4.93 19.77 18.72
C GLY A 163 -5.36 19.34 17.33
N THR A 164 -4.53 19.54 16.32
CA THR A 164 -4.88 19.15 14.95
C THR A 164 -4.03 18.00 14.46
N GLY A 165 -4.69 16.93 14.01
CA GLY A 165 -4.03 15.86 13.28
C GLY A 165 -3.47 16.35 11.95
N LYS A 166 -2.64 15.51 11.35
CA LYS A 166 -1.94 15.78 10.10
C LYS A 166 -2.18 14.62 9.16
N ASN A 167 -2.34 14.89 7.87
CA ASN A 167 -2.23 13.86 6.86
C ASN A 167 -0.73 13.53 6.70
N VAL A 168 -0.40 12.23 6.63
CA VAL A 168 0.97 11.72 6.74
C VAL A 168 1.20 10.64 5.70
N PHE A 169 2.43 10.55 5.21
CA PHE A 169 2.95 9.36 4.54
C PHE A 169 4.35 9.01 5.06
N ALA A 170 4.71 7.74 4.94
CA ALA A 170 6.05 7.25 5.21
C ALA A 170 6.55 6.34 4.08
N ILE A 171 7.86 6.34 3.87
CA ILE A 171 8.56 5.58 2.83
C ILE A 171 9.67 4.78 3.49
N ILE A 172 9.77 3.49 3.22
CA ILE A 172 10.89 2.64 3.65
C ILE A 172 11.58 2.04 2.44
N ALA A 173 12.91 2.14 2.39
CA ALA A 173 13.72 1.43 1.41
C ALA A 173 14.06 0.01 1.87
N VAL A 174 13.98 -0.95 0.95
CA VAL A 174 14.35 -2.35 1.20
C VAL A 174 15.78 -2.69 0.78
N LYS A 175 16.50 -1.69 0.24
CA LYS A 175 17.89 -1.80 -0.22
C LYS A 175 18.60 -0.46 -0.08
N ASP A 176 19.92 -0.56 0.10
CA ASP A 176 20.81 0.59 0.14
C ASP A 176 20.80 1.43 -1.13
N ASN A 177 21.02 2.74 -0.94
CA ASN A 177 21.12 3.73 -2.00
C ASN A 177 19.91 3.68 -2.94
N THR A 178 18.71 3.69 -2.36
CA THR A 178 17.44 3.79 -3.09
C THR A 178 17.07 5.26 -3.26
N LYS A 179 17.11 5.75 -4.51
CA LYS A 179 16.77 7.14 -4.82
C LYS A 179 15.29 7.29 -5.12
N VAL A 180 14.62 8.16 -4.35
CA VAL A 180 13.18 8.38 -4.43
C VAL A 180 12.90 9.83 -4.79
N ARG A 181 12.01 10.07 -5.76
CA ARG A 181 11.41 11.36 -6.03
C ARG A 181 10.02 11.44 -5.43
N ILE A 182 9.73 12.56 -4.79
CA ILE A 182 8.44 12.83 -4.15
C ILE A 182 7.87 14.11 -4.77
N THR A 183 6.65 14.04 -5.28
CA THR A 183 5.89 15.19 -5.78
C THR A 183 4.64 15.37 -4.92
N PRO A 184 4.67 16.23 -3.89
CA PRO A 184 3.56 16.35 -2.95
C PRO A 184 2.41 17.17 -3.53
N THR A 185 1.16 16.78 -3.28
CA THR A 185 -0.02 17.54 -3.74
C THR A 185 -0.33 18.76 -2.88
N GLN A 186 0.13 18.76 -1.63
CA GLN A 186 0.07 19.90 -0.71
C GLN A 186 1.45 20.17 -0.12
N ALA A 187 1.65 21.38 0.43
CA ALA A 187 2.92 21.72 1.06
C ALA A 187 3.18 20.81 2.28
N LEU A 188 4.41 20.32 2.44
CA LEU A 188 4.83 19.50 3.58
C LEU A 188 5.59 20.34 4.60
N THR A 189 5.49 20.01 5.88
CA THR A 189 6.35 20.62 6.91
C THR A 189 7.80 20.22 6.64
N LYS A 190 8.68 21.21 6.50
CA LYS A 190 10.11 20.99 6.30
C LYS A 190 10.84 20.92 7.63
N ASN A 191 11.78 19.98 7.76
CA ASN A 191 12.65 19.92 8.91
C ASN A 191 13.55 21.16 8.97
N GLY A 192 13.74 21.74 10.16
CA GLY A 192 14.48 23.00 10.31
C GLY A 192 13.71 24.27 9.93
N GLY A 193 12.42 24.16 9.58
CA GLY A 193 11.51 25.29 9.37
C GLY A 193 11.15 25.54 7.90
N GLY A 194 9.99 26.18 7.70
CA GLY A 194 9.39 26.41 6.38
C GLY A 194 8.64 25.19 5.85
N THR A 195 8.48 25.13 4.52
CA THR A 195 7.70 24.09 3.85
C THR A 195 8.39 23.59 2.59
N LEU A 196 8.19 22.32 2.26
CA LEU A 196 8.38 21.82 0.89
C LEU A 196 7.12 22.17 0.10
N ALA A 197 7.27 22.89 -1.02
CA ALA A 197 6.12 23.42 -1.75
C ALA A 197 5.30 22.32 -2.43
N ALA A 198 3.98 22.53 -2.49
CA ALA A 198 3.08 21.69 -3.28
C ALA A 198 3.50 21.66 -4.76
N ASN A 199 3.26 20.53 -5.41
CA ASN A 199 3.52 20.27 -6.84
C ASN A 199 4.97 20.51 -7.28
N THR A 200 5.91 20.56 -6.34
CA THR A 200 7.33 20.75 -6.62
C THR A 200 8.07 19.47 -6.24
N PRO A 201 8.62 18.72 -7.22
CA PRO A 201 9.33 17.49 -6.94
C PRO A 201 10.63 17.75 -6.18
N TYR A 202 10.95 16.87 -5.26
CA TYR A 202 12.26 16.81 -4.60
C TYR A 202 12.71 15.35 -4.46
N GLU A 203 14.00 15.15 -4.23
CA GLU A 203 14.61 13.83 -4.21
C GLU A 203 15.28 13.55 -2.86
N ILE A 204 15.17 12.30 -2.42
CA ILE A 204 15.85 11.76 -1.24
C ILE A 204 16.57 10.47 -1.63
N THR A 205 17.56 10.08 -0.84
CA THR A 205 18.21 8.76 -0.94
C THR A 205 18.03 8.07 0.40
N LEU A 206 17.60 6.81 0.37
CA LEU A 206 17.38 5.98 1.55
C LEU A 206 18.24 4.72 1.47
N ASP A 207 18.80 4.34 2.61
CA ASP A 207 19.43 3.04 2.81
C ASP A 207 18.45 1.98 3.34
N GLU A 208 18.84 0.71 3.32
CA GLU A 208 17.99 -0.40 3.75
C GLU A 208 17.49 -0.20 5.19
N GLY A 209 16.17 -0.18 5.35
CA GLY A 209 15.51 0.02 6.64
C GLY A 209 15.44 1.47 7.12
N GLU A 210 15.93 2.42 6.34
CA GLU A 210 15.67 3.84 6.58
C GLU A 210 14.24 4.21 6.21
N LEU A 211 13.65 5.07 7.03
CA LEU A 211 12.29 5.58 6.92
C LEU A 211 12.32 7.09 6.71
N TYR A 212 11.72 7.55 5.62
CA TYR A 212 11.36 8.95 5.41
C TYR A 212 9.90 9.18 5.75
N GLN A 213 9.57 10.33 6.36
CA GLN A 213 8.19 10.73 6.62
C GLN A 213 7.95 12.16 6.16
N GLY A 214 6.79 12.39 5.55
CA GLY A 214 6.26 13.72 5.26
C GLY A 214 4.86 13.86 5.82
N PHE A 215 4.56 15.01 6.43
CA PHE A 215 3.20 15.35 6.80
C PHE A 215 2.81 16.76 6.34
N ALA A 216 1.51 16.96 6.11
CA ALA A 216 0.98 18.20 5.57
C ALA A 216 1.31 19.42 6.46
N ALA A 217 1.80 20.49 5.85
CA ALA A 217 2.14 21.73 6.55
C ALA A 217 0.90 22.36 7.19
N SER A 218 -0.23 22.31 6.48
CA SER A 218 -1.52 22.78 6.97
C SER A 218 -2.38 21.62 7.44
N SER A 219 -3.25 21.91 8.40
CA SER A 219 -4.34 21.02 8.81
C SER A 219 -5.71 21.58 8.42
N THR A 220 -5.74 22.66 7.65
CA THR A 220 -6.97 23.19 7.05
C THR A 220 -7.51 22.19 6.03
N PRO A 221 -8.80 21.83 6.05
CA PRO A 221 -9.38 20.83 5.15
C PRO A 221 -8.99 21.00 3.67
N SER A 222 -9.02 22.23 3.15
CA SER A 222 -8.74 22.52 1.73
C SER A 222 -7.30 22.28 1.27
N VAL A 223 -6.34 22.17 2.20
CA VAL A 223 -4.90 22.12 1.91
C VAL A 223 -4.14 21.12 2.80
N SER A 224 -4.86 20.14 3.33
CA SER A 224 -4.29 19.13 4.25
C SER A 224 -4.31 17.72 3.67
N ASP A 225 -5.05 17.47 2.60
CA ASP A 225 -5.18 16.16 2.00
C ASP A 225 -4.03 15.87 1.03
N LEU A 226 -3.17 14.90 1.38
CA LEU A 226 -2.03 14.53 0.54
C LEU A 226 -2.38 13.52 -0.54
N THR A 227 -3.63 13.05 -0.64
CA THR A 227 -4.07 12.12 -1.68
C THR A 227 -3.57 12.57 -3.05
N GLY A 228 -2.95 11.64 -3.79
CA GLY A 228 -2.34 11.95 -5.07
C GLY A 228 -0.86 12.35 -5.02
N THR A 229 -0.26 12.51 -3.83
CA THR A 229 1.20 12.70 -3.72
C THR A 229 1.89 11.51 -4.37
N HIS A 230 2.72 11.79 -5.39
CA HIS A 230 3.38 10.80 -6.21
C HIS A 230 4.78 10.50 -5.66
N ILE A 231 5.05 9.21 -5.44
CA ILE A 231 6.31 8.73 -4.87
C ILE A 231 6.86 7.69 -5.84
N GLU A 232 8.03 7.97 -6.42
CA GLU A 232 8.66 7.10 -7.42
C GLU A 232 10.14 6.81 -7.12
N VAL A 233 10.54 5.55 -7.25
CA VAL A 233 11.94 5.13 -7.26
C VAL A 233 12.53 5.43 -8.63
N ILE A 234 13.51 6.32 -8.67
CA ILE A 234 14.11 6.87 -9.90
C ILE A 234 15.51 6.31 -10.18
N ASP A 235 15.87 5.21 -9.51
CA ASP A 235 17.15 4.56 -9.70
C ASP A 235 17.36 4.09 -11.15
N THR A 236 18.59 4.27 -11.63
CA THR A 236 19.03 3.83 -12.95
C THR A 236 20.20 2.83 -12.82
N GLY A 237 20.44 2.05 -13.87
CA GLY A 237 21.56 1.09 -13.92
C GLY A 237 21.18 -0.36 -13.57
N ALA A 238 22.20 -1.23 -13.52
CA ALA A 238 22.02 -2.70 -13.49
C ALA A 238 21.21 -3.22 -12.30
N ASN A 239 21.30 -2.58 -11.14
CA ASN A 239 20.59 -2.97 -9.92
C ASN A 239 19.28 -2.21 -9.69
N ALA A 240 18.87 -1.33 -10.62
CA ALA A 240 17.67 -0.52 -10.45
C ALA A 240 16.43 -1.38 -10.21
N ASN A 241 16.29 -2.53 -10.87
CA ASN A 241 15.12 -3.40 -10.74
C ASN A 241 14.98 -4.09 -9.38
N CYS A 242 16.05 -4.11 -8.57
CA CYS A 242 16.05 -4.72 -7.24
C CYS A 242 15.69 -3.73 -6.13
N ARG A 243 15.58 -2.43 -6.43
CA ARG A 243 15.25 -1.39 -5.46
C ARG A 243 13.77 -1.06 -5.54
N THR A 244 13.06 -1.35 -4.47
CA THR A 244 11.65 -1.08 -4.26
C THR A 244 11.46 -0.44 -2.90
N ILE A 245 10.29 0.13 -2.67
CA ILE A 245 9.96 0.81 -1.41
C ILE A 245 8.63 0.30 -0.86
N ALA A 246 8.45 0.39 0.46
CA ALA A 246 7.14 0.30 1.07
C ALA A 246 6.64 1.73 1.36
N VAL A 247 5.39 2.03 1.00
CA VAL A 247 4.77 3.33 1.24
C VAL A 247 3.57 3.13 2.15
N PHE A 248 3.49 3.91 3.22
CA PHE A 248 2.35 3.98 4.14
C PHE A 248 1.74 5.36 4.05
N SER A 249 0.41 5.46 4.17
CA SER A 249 -0.28 6.75 4.13
C SER A 249 -1.53 6.75 4.99
N GLY A 250 -1.93 7.94 5.40
CA GLY A 250 -3.16 8.16 6.15
C GLY A 250 -3.11 9.45 6.94
N SER A 251 -3.34 9.38 8.26
CA SER A 251 -3.47 10.56 9.12
C SER A 251 -3.03 10.25 10.54
N SER A 252 -2.44 11.22 11.22
CA SER A 252 -2.07 11.07 12.64
C SER A 252 -3.27 11.12 13.58
N TYR A 253 -4.35 11.75 13.11
CA TYR A 253 -5.71 11.75 13.67
C TYR A 253 -6.62 12.50 12.69
N THR A 254 -7.81 11.99 12.37
CA THR A 254 -8.81 12.75 11.64
C THR A 254 -10.23 12.26 11.95
N PRO A 255 -11.19 13.17 12.21
CA PRO A 255 -12.60 12.86 12.10
C PRO A 255 -13.03 12.94 10.62
N ILE A 256 -13.74 11.92 10.14
CA ILE A 256 -14.28 11.91 8.77
C ILE A 256 -15.70 12.47 8.76
N ASN A 257 -15.96 13.40 7.84
CA ASN A 257 -17.21 14.19 7.73
C ASN A 257 -17.50 15.08 8.95
N ALA A 258 -16.45 15.65 9.56
CA ALA A 258 -16.56 16.63 10.63
C ALA A 258 -17.40 17.85 10.18
N GLY A 259 -18.64 17.95 10.69
CA GLY A 259 -19.62 18.94 10.26
C GLY A 259 -21.01 18.38 9.96
N CYS A 260 -21.19 17.07 10.01
CA CYS A 260 -22.51 16.43 9.97
C CYS A 260 -23.41 16.89 11.15
N THR A 261 -24.73 16.71 11.02
CA THR A 261 -25.71 17.08 12.07
C THR A 261 -25.43 16.42 13.42
N GLY A 262 -24.89 15.19 13.42
CA GLY A 262 -24.50 14.48 14.63
C GLY A 262 -23.26 15.04 15.35
N GLY A 263 -22.48 15.91 14.70
CA GLY A 263 -21.26 16.50 15.24
C GLY A 263 -20.04 15.56 15.28
N ILE A 264 -18.93 16.05 15.81
CA ILE A 264 -17.71 15.25 16.01
C ILE A 264 -17.85 14.47 17.31
N ALA A 265 -17.98 13.15 17.21
CA ALA A 265 -18.02 12.26 18.38
C ALA A 265 -16.82 11.33 18.47
N SER A 266 -16.11 11.15 17.36
CA SER A 266 -14.90 10.35 17.30
C SER A 266 -14.00 10.76 16.15
N GLY A 267 -12.76 10.30 16.20
CA GLY A 267 -11.73 10.52 15.20
C GLY A 267 -10.61 9.54 15.47
N ASP A 268 -9.90 9.16 14.42
CA ASP A 268 -8.87 8.14 14.50
C ASP A 268 -7.65 8.48 13.65
N ASN A 269 -6.50 7.89 13.94
CA ASN A 269 -5.44 7.81 12.96
C ASN A 269 -5.92 6.98 11.77
N LEU A 270 -5.39 7.28 10.57
CA LEU A 270 -5.57 6.42 9.40
C LEU A 270 -4.20 5.86 9.05
N TYR A 271 -4.11 4.56 8.80
CA TYR A 271 -2.81 3.91 8.60
C TYR A 271 -2.92 2.71 7.68
N GLU A 272 -2.60 2.91 6.39
CA GLU A 272 -2.67 1.88 5.37
C GLU A 272 -1.35 1.80 4.57
N GLN A 273 -0.93 0.58 4.21
CA GLN A 273 0.14 0.38 3.24
C GLN A 273 -0.39 0.55 1.82
N MET A 274 0.17 1.50 1.09
CA MET A 274 -0.23 1.78 -0.28
C MET A 274 0.25 0.68 -1.23
N TYR A 275 -0.59 0.37 -2.21
CA TYR A 275 -0.28 -0.59 -3.25
C TYR A 275 0.46 0.09 -4.40
N ALA A 276 1.50 -0.56 -4.94
CA ALA A 276 2.22 -0.04 -6.10
C ALA A 276 1.30 0.02 -7.33
N THR A 277 1.47 1.00 -8.21
CA THR A 277 0.60 1.18 -9.39
C THR A 277 0.54 -0.02 -10.33
N ASN A 278 1.62 -0.83 -10.38
CA ASN A 278 1.66 -2.09 -11.13
C ASN A 278 0.78 -3.22 -10.54
N SER A 279 0.12 -2.99 -9.41
CA SER A 279 -0.85 -3.90 -8.80
C SER A 279 -2.28 -3.40 -8.93
N TRP A 280 -2.48 -2.15 -9.35
CA TRP A 280 -3.82 -1.59 -9.49
C TRP A 280 -4.61 -2.30 -10.59
N GLY A 281 -5.93 -2.27 -10.46
CA GLY A 281 -6.85 -2.89 -11.39
C GLY A 281 -7.95 -1.94 -11.81
N ASN A 282 -8.94 -2.49 -12.51
CA ASN A 282 -9.97 -1.70 -13.18
C ASN A 282 -11.36 -2.06 -12.69
N ARG A 283 -11.53 -3.13 -11.89
CA ARG A 283 -12.83 -3.63 -11.46
C ARG A 283 -12.87 -3.79 -9.96
N PHE A 284 -13.89 -3.23 -9.32
CA PHE A 284 -14.05 -3.26 -7.86
C PHE A 284 -15.50 -3.51 -7.46
N ILE A 285 -15.68 -4.10 -6.28
CA ILE A 285 -16.98 -4.15 -5.59
C ILE A 285 -16.83 -3.29 -4.34
N LEU A 286 -17.70 -2.29 -4.20
CA LEU A 286 -17.78 -1.45 -3.02
C LEU A 286 -18.84 -2.05 -2.10
N VAL A 287 -18.45 -2.35 -0.87
CA VAL A 287 -19.36 -2.91 0.15
C VAL A 287 -19.25 -2.03 1.39
N PRO A 288 -20.30 -1.28 1.75
CA PRO A 288 -20.32 -0.55 3.02
C PRO A 288 -20.07 -1.49 4.20
N ALA A 289 -19.33 -1.01 5.19
CA ALA A 289 -18.94 -1.81 6.35
C ALA A 289 -20.16 -2.30 7.13
N LEU A 290 -20.12 -3.56 7.55
CA LEU A 290 -21.20 -4.17 8.31
C LEU A 290 -21.46 -3.37 9.60
N GLY A 291 -22.72 -3.00 9.84
CA GLY A 291 -23.12 -2.22 11.01
C GLY A 291 -22.98 -0.71 10.85
N ARG A 292 -22.51 -0.22 9.69
CA ARG A 292 -22.55 1.21 9.32
C ARG A 292 -23.73 1.51 8.41
N VAL A 293 -24.18 2.77 8.39
CA VAL A 293 -25.23 3.25 7.46
C VAL A 293 -24.66 3.43 6.07
N SER A 294 -23.45 3.96 5.96
CA SER A 294 -22.80 4.23 4.68
C SER A 294 -21.32 4.52 4.84
N ASP A 295 -20.53 4.37 3.78
CA ASP A 295 -19.11 4.74 3.75
C ASP A 295 -18.80 5.71 2.61
N ASN A 296 -17.62 6.33 2.68
CA ASN A 296 -17.06 7.10 1.57
C ASN A 296 -16.05 6.25 0.81
N PHE A 297 -16.01 6.39 -0.51
CA PHE A 297 -15.06 5.70 -1.38
C PHE A 297 -14.30 6.72 -2.23
N ARG A 298 -12.98 6.56 -2.32
CA ARG A 298 -12.13 7.40 -3.18
C ARG A 298 -11.50 6.55 -4.28
N PHE A 299 -11.37 7.16 -5.45
CA PHE A 299 -10.75 6.58 -6.63
C PHE A 299 -9.57 7.46 -7.03
N VAL A 300 -8.36 6.91 -7.12
CA VAL A 300 -7.16 7.62 -7.62
C VAL A 300 -6.73 7.02 -8.95
N ALA A 301 -6.49 7.84 -9.96
CA ALA A 301 -6.11 7.35 -11.29
C ALA A 301 -4.59 7.26 -11.49
N SER A 302 -4.15 6.17 -12.12
CA SER A 302 -2.73 5.98 -12.49
C SER A 302 -2.33 6.75 -13.74
N GLN A 303 -3.30 7.20 -14.55
CA GLN A 303 -3.11 7.78 -15.87
C GLN A 303 -4.14 8.88 -16.16
N ASP A 304 -3.78 9.82 -17.02
CA ASP A 304 -4.68 10.91 -17.44
C ASP A 304 -5.90 10.40 -18.19
N ASN A 305 -6.99 11.17 -18.17
CA ASN A 305 -8.24 10.80 -18.85
C ASN A 305 -8.74 9.40 -18.46
N THR A 306 -8.74 9.09 -17.16
CA THR A 306 -9.34 7.86 -16.63
C THR A 306 -10.79 8.14 -16.31
N GLU A 307 -11.68 7.29 -16.83
CA GLU A 307 -13.10 7.32 -16.48
C GLU A 307 -13.37 6.22 -15.45
N VAL A 308 -14.01 6.58 -14.34
CA VAL A 308 -14.49 5.67 -13.30
C VAL A 308 -16.01 5.65 -13.33
N ILE A 309 -16.57 4.48 -13.61
CA ILE A 309 -18.01 4.25 -13.77
C ILE A 309 -18.51 3.43 -12.58
N VAL A 310 -19.43 3.99 -11.80
CA VAL A 310 -20.06 3.34 -10.64
C VAL A 310 -21.50 2.97 -11.00
N PHE A 311 -21.78 1.67 -11.09
CA PHE A 311 -23.10 1.16 -11.48
C PHE A 311 -24.12 1.24 -10.34
N GLN A 312 -25.33 1.67 -10.68
CA GLN A 312 -26.46 1.75 -9.78
C GLN A 312 -27.49 0.65 -10.09
N ALA A 313 -28.27 0.25 -9.08
CA ALA A 313 -29.33 -0.75 -9.27
C ALA A 313 -30.47 -0.22 -10.18
N ALA A 314 -30.71 1.09 -10.16
CA ALA A 314 -31.63 1.78 -11.04
C ALA A 314 -31.06 3.16 -11.42
N GLY A 315 -31.33 3.62 -12.63
CA GLY A 315 -30.82 4.91 -13.14
C GLY A 315 -29.48 4.82 -13.87
N ALA A 316 -28.98 5.96 -14.32
CA ALA A 316 -27.68 6.05 -14.99
C ALA A 316 -26.52 5.85 -13.99
N PRO A 317 -25.38 5.27 -14.40
CA PRO A 317 -24.22 5.16 -13.52
C PRO A 317 -23.65 6.54 -13.17
N PHE A 318 -22.96 6.64 -12.03
CA PHE A 318 -22.09 7.80 -11.80
C PHE A 318 -20.83 7.63 -12.65
N SER A 319 -20.38 8.71 -13.30
CA SER A 319 -19.12 8.72 -14.05
C SER A 319 -18.24 9.86 -13.57
N TYR A 320 -16.97 9.55 -13.31
CA TYR A 320 -15.94 10.50 -12.90
C TYR A 320 -14.79 10.46 -13.89
N TYR A 321 -14.41 11.62 -14.43
CA TYR A 321 -13.20 11.76 -15.23
C TYR A 321 -12.11 12.37 -14.36
N ILE A 322 -11.03 11.62 -14.16
CA ILE A 322 -9.90 12.00 -13.30
C ILE A 322 -8.58 11.79 -14.04
N ASN A 323 -7.63 12.70 -13.82
CA ASN A 323 -6.29 12.60 -14.38
C ASN A 323 -5.32 11.86 -13.44
N LYS A 324 -4.10 11.63 -13.91
CA LYS A 324 -3.06 10.94 -13.15
C LYS A 324 -2.84 11.62 -11.79
N GLY A 325 -2.99 10.85 -10.71
CA GLY A 325 -2.84 11.33 -9.34
C GLY A 325 -4.03 12.14 -8.80
N GLU A 326 -5.00 12.54 -9.63
CA GLU A 326 -6.24 13.13 -9.15
C GLU A 326 -7.14 12.06 -8.55
N PHE A 327 -8.07 12.50 -7.70
CA PHE A 327 -9.06 11.62 -7.10
C PHE A 327 -10.50 12.11 -7.27
N ALA A 328 -11.41 11.15 -7.34
CA ALA A 328 -12.85 11.38 -7.20
C ALA A 328 -13.35 10.70 -5.92
N GLN A 329 -14.45 11.20 -5.36
CA GLN A 329 -15.07 10.65 -4.16
C GLN A 329 -16.56 10.36 -4.38
N LEU A 330 -16.97 9.15 -4.05
CA LEU A 330 -18.36 8.76 -3.84
C LEU A 330 -18.62 8.81 -2.32
N SER A 331 -19.52 9.68 -1.89
CA SER A 331 -19.76 9.92 -0.45
C SER A 331 -21.08 9.31 0.00
N ASP A 332 -21.13 8.91 1.27
CA ASP A 332 -22.33 8.40 1.94
C ASP A 332 -23.04 7.27 1.15
N GLU A 333 -22.24 6.36 0.56
CA GLU A 333 -22.77 5.23 -0.20
C GLU A 333 -23.18 4.10 0.74
N SER A 334 -24.44 3.69 0.63
CA SER A 334 -25.09 2.70 1.49
C SER A 334 -25.43 1.39 0.77
N ALA A 335 -25.29 1.35 -0.56
CA ALA A 335 -25.52 0.15 -1.35
C ALA A 335 -24.21 -0.48 -1.83
N ILE A 336 -24.28 -1.78 -2.15
CA ILE A 336 -23.21 -2.46 -2.85
C ILE A 336 -23.12 -1.90 -4.27
N ARG A 337 -21.92 -1.54 -4.71
CA ARG A 337 -21.68 -1.01 -6.05
C ARG A 337 -20.66 -1.84 -6.81
N TYR A 338 -20.87 -1.96 -8.11
CA TYR A 338 -19.85 -2.43 -9.03
C TYR A 338 -19.20 -1.24 -9.74
N VAL A 339 -17.87 -1.25 -9.83
CA VAL A 339 -17.09 -0.17 -10.44
C VAL A 339 -16.26 -0.72 -11.58
N ILE A 340 -16.25 -0.02 -12.70
CA ILE A 340 -15.33 -0.23 -13.82
C ILE A 340 -14.57 1.07 -14.07
N ALA A 341 -13.25 0.98 -14.28
CA ALA A 341 -12.43 2.07 -14.77
C ALA A 341 -11.81 1.76 -16.13
N THR A 342 -11.65 2.77 -16.98
CA THR A 342 -11.01 2.61 -18.30
C THR A 342 -9.51 2.36 -18.22
N LYS A 343 -8.88 2.75 -17.09
CA LYS A 343 -7.47 2.57 -16.79
C LYS A 343 -7.30 2.19 -15.30
N PRO A 344 -6.16 1.62 -14.87
CA PRO A 344 -5.98 1.17 -13.49
C PRO A 344 -6.15 2.29 -12.46
N ILE A 345 -6.87 2.00 -11.38
CA ILE A 345 -7.12 2.90 -10.26
C ILE A 345 -6.80 2.25 -8.91
N MET A 346 -6.49 3.07 -7.90
CA MET A 346 -6.56 2.67 -6.50
C MET A 346 -7.93 3.05 -5.94
N VAL A 347 -8.51 2.18 -5.11
CA VAL A 347 -9.77 2.46 -4.42
C VAL A 347 -9.55 2.35 -2.92
N GLY A 348 -9.92 3.39 -2.18
CA GLY A 348 -9.94 3.36 -0.72
C GLY A 348 -11.35 3.55 -0.19
N GLN A 349 -11.67 2.78 0.84
CA GLN A 349 -12.90 2.88 1.61
C GLN A 349 -12.61 3.60 2.92
N PHE A 350 -13.51 4.48 3.32
CA PHE A 350 -13.40 5.28 4.53
C PHE A 350 -14.67 5.14 5.36
N GLN A 351 -14.50 4.63 6.58
CA GLN A 351 -15.55 4.67 7.59
C GLN A 351 -15.63 6.06 8.21
N LYS A 352 -16.85 6.52 8.49
CA LYS A 352 -17.08 7.88 8.99
C LYS A 352 -16.96 7.96 10.51
N THR A 353 -16.84 9.19 11.00
CA THR A 353 -17.06 9.52 12.42
C THR A 353 -18.37 8.91 12.90
N ALA A 354 -18.40 8.27 14.08
CA ALA A 354 -19.55 7.51 14.58
C ALA A 354 -20.88 8.27 14.42
N ARG A 355 -20.97 9.50 14.94
CA ARG A 355 -22.21 10.29 14.85
C ARG A 355 -22.54 10.82 13.45
N CYS A 356 -21.60 10.81 12.52
CA CYS A 356 -21.86 11.11 11.10
C CYS A 356 -22.35 9.89 10.32
N ASP A 357 -22.50 8.75 10.99
CA ASP A 357 -23.04 7.51 10.46
C ASP A 357 -24.43 7.25 11.07
N GLY A 358 -25.43 8.06 10.68
CA GLY A 358 -26.82 7.88 11.12
C GLY A 358 -27.24 8.67 12.37
N ASN A 359 -26.50 9.72 12.75
CA ASN A 359 -26.78 10.71 13.84
C ASN A 359 -26.83 10.16 15.28
N THR A 360 -27.29 8.93 15.48
CA THR A 360 -27.42 8.27 16.79
C THR A 360 -26.35 7.22 17.04
N ASN A 361 -25.57 6.86 16.02
CA ASN A 361 -24.48 5.91 16.16
C ASN A 361 -23.38 6.49 17.07
N SER A 362 -22.99 5.69 18.06
CA SER A 362 -21.91 5.98 19.01
C SER A 362 -20.82 4.91 18.99
N MET A 363 -20.83 4.04 17.98
CA MET A 363 -19.89 2.93 17.82
C MET A 363 -19.14 3.04 16.49
N GLY A 364 -17.84 2.76 16.59
CA GLY A 364 -16.92 2.70 15.47
C GLY A 364 -16.35 4.07 15.10
N ASP A 365 -15.04 4.11 15.02
CA ASP A 365 -14.27 5.32 14.69
C ASP A 365 -13.89 5.33 13.21
N PRO A 366 -13.42 6.46 12.66
CA PRO A 366 -12.93 6.48 11.29
C PRO A 366 -11.84 5.44 11.05
N SER A 367 -11.84 4.81 9.89
CA SER A 367 -10.80 3.88 9.46
C SER A 367 -10.71 3.92 7.95
N MET A 368 -9.54 3.55 7.41
CA MET A 368 -9.26 3.50 5.99
C MET A 368 -8.91 2.08 5.58
N THR A 369 -9.34 1.66 4.40
CA THR A 369 -8.93 0.36 3.83
C THR A 369 -8.69 0.51 2.34
N ILE A 370 -7.52 0.07 1.87
CA ILE A 370 -7.26 -0.04 0.43
C ILE A 370 -7.91 -1.32 -0.11
N LEU A 371 -8.79 -1.17 -1.10
CA LEU A 371 -9.53 -2.28 -1.68
C LEU A 371 -8.69 -3.00 -2.73
N ASN A 372 -8.76 -4.33 -2.72
CA ASN A 372 -8.18 -5.15 -3.77
C ASN A 372 -9.05 -5.09 -5.03
N PRO A 373 -8.45 -4.93 -6.22
CA PRO A 373 -9.18 -5.10 -7.46
C PRO A 373 -9.62 -6.54 -7.66
N LEU A 374 -10.72 -6.75 -8.40
CA LEU A 374 -11.23 -8.08 -8.74
C LEU A 374 -10.24 -8.88 -9.60
N GLU A 375 -9.33 -8.20 -10.31
CA GLU A 375 -8.22 -8.84 -11.03
C GLU A 375 -7.24 -9.60 -10.12
N GLN A 376 -7.19 -9.27 -8.82
CA GLN A 376 -6.31 -9.93 -7.86
C GLN A 376 -6.99 -11.05 -7.06
N THR A 377 -8.30 -11.27 -7.26
CA THR A 377 -8.99 -12.38 -6.60
C THR A 377 -8.60 -13.69 -7.27
N LEU A 378 -8.38 -14.75 -6.49
CA LEU A 378 -8.08 -16.08 -7.04
C LEU A 378 -9.25 -16.54 -7.92
N THR A 379 -8.99 -16.82 -9.20
CA THR A 379 -10.01 -17.21 -10.17
C THR A 379 -10.40 -18.69 -10.05
N ASP A 380 -9.45 -19.55 -9.66
CA ASP A 380 -9.63 -21.00 -9.59
C ASP A 380 -8.92 -21.59 -8.36
N ILE A 381 -9.64 -22.40 -7.58
CA ILE A 381 -9.08 -23.26 -6.53
C ILE A 381 -9.44 -24.70 -6.90
N THR A 382 -8.41 -25.56 -7.02
CA THR A 382 -8.63 -27.01 -7.12
C THR A 382 -8.59 -27.60 -5.72
N LEU A 383 -9.72 -28.10 -5.24
CA LEU A 383 -9.80 -28.88 -4.01
C LEU A 383 -9.70 -30.36 -4.35
N TYR A 384 -8.75 -31.06 -3.75
CA TYR A 384 -8.61 -32.52 -3.85
C TYR A 384 -8.98 -33.15 -2.51
N SER A 385 -10.05 -33.93 -2.50
CA SER A 385 -10.40 -34.82 -1.39
C SER A 385 -9.86 -36.21 -1.73
N SER A 386 -8.94 -36.72 -0.93
CA SER A 386 -8.31 -38.03 -1.14
C SER A 386 -9.32 -39.15 -0.89
N GLN A 387 -9.38 -40.12 -1.81
CA GLN A 387 -10.16 -41.36 -1.66
C GLN A 387 -9.44 -42.46 -0.87
N TYR A 388 -8.22 -42.18 -0.37
CA TYR A 388 -7.50 -43.10 0.52
C TYR A 388 -7.96 -42.87 1.96
N PHE A 389 -8.34 -43.97 2.63
CA PHE A 389 -8.86 -43.98 4.01
C PHE A 389 -7.90 -43.32 5.00
N ASP A 390 -8.45 -42.49 5.89
CA ASP A 390 -7.88 -42.18 7.21
C ASP A 390 -8.21 -43.29 8.21
#